data_AF-X6FVD1-F1
#
_entry.id   AF-X6FVD1-F1
#
_cell.length_a   1.000
_cell.length_b   1.000
_cell.length_c   1.000
_cell.angle_alpha   90.00
_cell.angle_beta   90.00
_cell.angle_gamma   90.00
#
_symmetry.space_group_name_H-M   'P 1'
#
loop_
_entity.id
_entity.type
_entity.pdbx_description
1 polymer ?
#
loop_
_entity_poly.entity_id
_entity_poly.type
_entity_poly.pdbx_seq_one_letter_code
_entity_poly.pdbx_strand_id
1 'polypeptide(L)'
;MKLVSPGEAAANTNDMSDKAGEDLVRIGEMAKKYGVTLRTLRFYEDKGLLNPQRDGSTRLYTRRDKARLKLILLGRKVGFSLRDVKQMMDLYDPSGSNTKQLRLTLDKSEKQLARLQKQRALIDDAINELSNSMAAVRQMLSERSAPQASVAG
;
A
#
# COMPACT_ATOMS: atom_id res chain seq x y z
N MET A 1 12.77 6.33 4.02
CA MET A 1 12.33 5.00 3.53
C MET A 1 12.32 5.05 2.02
N LYS A 2 13.34 4.50 1.33
CA LYS A 2 13.40 4.53 -0.14
C LYS A 2 12.22 3.72 -0.69
N LEU A 3 11.36 4.36 -1.48
CA LEU A 3 10.36 3.65 -2.28
C LEU A 3 11.13 2.75 -3.24
N VAL A 4 10.93 1.45 -3.14
CA VAL A 4 11.29 0.53 -4.22
C VAL A 4 10.43 0.95 -5.41
N SER A 5 11.06 1.26 -6.54
CA SER A 5 10.33 1.69 -7.73
C SER A 5 9.43 0.57 -8.23
N PRO A 6 8.25 0.85 -8.81
CA PRO A 6 7.38 -0.17 -9.40
C PRO A 6 8.12 -1.07 -10.41
N GLY A 7 9.07 -0.51 -11.16
CA GLY A 7 9.95 -1.26 -12.06
C GLY A 7 10.96 -2.17 -11.35
N GLU A 8 11.45 -1.79 -10.16
CA GLU A 8 12.30 -2.66 -9.34
C GLU A 8 11.49 -3.78 -8.69
N ALA A 9 10.23 -3.53 -8.30
CA ALA A 9 9.34 -4.56 -7.74
C ALA A 9 8.92 -5.60 -8.78
N ALA A 10 8.74 -5.19 -10.04
CA ALA A 10 8.50 -6.10 -11.16
C ALA A 10 9.79 -6.81 -11.64
N ALA A 11 10.95 -6.15 -11.56
CA ALA A 11 12.24 -6.73 -11.98
C ALA A 11 12.88 -7.66 -10.94
N ASN A 12 12.53 -7.57 -9.65
CA ASN A 12 13.09 -8.44 -8.60
C ASN A 12 12.48 -9.85 -8.57
N THR A 13 11.63 -10.19 -9.54
CA THR A 13 11.08 -11.55 -9.69
C THR A 13 12.11 -12.57 -10.16
N ASN A 14 13.30 -12.15 -10.60
CA ASN A 14 14.31 -13.09 -11.11
C ASN A 14 15.14 -13.81 -10.03
N ASP A 15 15.05 -13.42 -8.75
CA ASP A 15 15.89 -14.00 -7.69
C ASP A 15 15.05 -14.60 -6.55
N MET A 16 14.00 -15.34 -6.93
CA MET A 16 13.09 -16.06 -6.04
C MET A 16 13.52 -17.53 -5.89
N SER A 17 14.81 -17.85 -5.95
CA SER A 17 15.31 -19.20 -5.64
C SER A 17 15.77 -19.27 -4.19
N ASP A 18 15.13 -20.10 -3.36
CA ASP A 18 15.60 -20.36 -2.00
C ASP A 18 16.86 -21.24 -2.11
N LYS A 19 18.07 -20.65 -2.12
CA LYS A 19 19.31 -21.43 -2.03
C LYS A 19 19.52 -21.94 -0.60
N ALA A 20 20.07 -23.13 -0.45
CA ALA A 20 20.50 -23.64 0.86
C ALA A 20 21.54 -22.68 1.46
N GLY A 21 21.22 -22.06 2.60
CA GLY A 21 22.05 -21.05 3.27
C GLY A 21 21.42 -19.66 3.44
N GLU A 22 20.14 -19.46 3.07
CA GLU A 22 19.47 -18.16 3.28
C GLU A 22 19.19 -17.84 4.76
N ASP A 23 19.36 -16.56 5.13
CA ASP A 23 18.95 -16.01 6.43
C ASP A 23 17.44 -16.16 6.65
N LEU A 24 17.05 -17.26 7.29
CA LEU A 24 15.71 -17.50 7.81
C LEU A 24 15.41 -16.52 8.95
N VAL A 25 14.24 -15.89 8.90
CA VAL A 25 13.84 -14.87 9.89
C VAL A 25 12.68 -15.38 10.72
N ARG A 26 12.76 -15.25 12.05
CA ARG A 26 11.65 -15.64 12.94
C ARG A 26 10.47 -14.68 12.81
N ILE A 27 9.26 -15.14 13.14
CA ILE A 27 8.04 -14.30 13.06
C ILE A 27 8.15 -12.96 13.80
N GLY A 28 8.81 -12.93 14.96
CA GLY A 28 9.01 -11.69 15.74
C GLY A 28 9.90 -10.69 15.03
N GLU A 29 11.01 -11.15 14.47
CA GLU A 29 11.93 -10.33 13.69
C GLU A 29 11.30 -9.86 12.39
N MET A 30 10.52 -10.72 11.72
CA MET A 30 9.76 -10.39 10.53
C MET A 30 8.75 -9.27 10.82
N ALA A 31 7.97 -9.41 11.90
CA ALA A 31 7.01 -8.41 12.34
C ALA A 31 7.69 -7.06 12.60
N LYS A 32 8.77 -7.07 13.40
CA LYS A 32 9.54 -5.87 13.73
C LYS A 32 10.13 -5.20 12.49
N LYS A 33 10.77 -5.98 11.61
CA LYS A 33 11.45 -5.47 10.41
C LYS A 33 10.50 -4.78 9.43
N TYR A 34 9.28 -5.27 9.32
CA TYR A 34 8.29 -4.77 8.37
C TYR A 34 7.22 -3.88 9.00
N GLY A 35 7.29 -3.61 10.31
CA GLY A 35 6.34 -2.77 11.02
C GLY A 35 4.92 -3.35 11.02
N VAL A 36 4.78 -4.67 11.07
CA VAL A 36 3.49 -5.38 11.12
C VAL A 36 3.35 -6.15 12.41
N THR A 37 2.12 -6.48 12.80
CA THR A 37 1.89 -7.30 14.00
C THR A 37 2.09 -8.79 13.70
N LEU A 38 2.36 -9.58 14.75
CA LEU A 38 2.34 -11.05 14.65
C LEU A 38 0.99 -11.57 14.15
N ARG A 39 -0.12 -10.92 14.57
CA ARG A 39 -1.48 -11.23 14.11
C ARG A 39 -1.62 -11.04 12.60
N THR A 40 -1.04 -9.98 12.05
CA THR A 40 -1.03 -9.72 10.60
C THR A 40 -0.27 -10.80 9.83
N LEU A 41 0.89 -11.23 10.31
CA LEU A 41 1.67 -12.29 9.66
C LEU A 41 0.93 -13.63 9.66
N ARG A 42 0.33 -14.01 10.79
CA ARG A 42 -0.51 -15.21 10.89
C ARG A 42 -1.72 -15.13 9.97
N PHE A 43 -2.37 -13.97 9.92
CA PHE A 43 -3.48 -13.76 9.02
C PHE A 43 -3.08 -13.91 7.53
N TYR A 44 -1.88 -13.46 7.14
CA TYR A 44 -1.40 -13.66 5.78
C TYR A 44 -1.03 -15.13 5.50
N GLU A 45 -0.50 -15.85 6.48
CA GLU A 45 -0.34 -17.32 6.40
C GLU A 45 -1.71 -18.01 6.21
N ASP A 46 -2.71 -17.67 7.02
CA ASP A 46 -4.07 -18.25 6.93
C ASP A 46 -4.75 -17.97 5.57
N LYS A 47 -4.37 -16.87 4.90
CA LYS A 47 -4.84 -16.52 3.55
C LYS A 47 -3.98 -17.11 2.42
N GLY A 48 -2.98 -17.92 2.74
CA GLY A 48 -2.07 -18.54 1.79
C GLY A 48 -1.19 -17.53 1.04
N LEU A 49 -0.98 -16.35 1.62
CA LEU A 49 -0.16 -15.28 1.04
C LEU A 49 1.32 -15.45 1.38
N LEU A 50 1.60 -16.01 2.56
CA LEU A 50 2.94 -16.36 3.05
C LEU A 50 2.94 -17.82 3.46
N ASN A 51 4.03 -18.54 3.20
CA ASN A 51 4.14 -19.96 3.50
C ASN A 51 5.48 -20.23 4.21
N PRO A 52 5.65 -19.75 5.46
CA PRO A 52 6.90 -19.92 6.19
C PRO A 52 7.20 -21.40 6.45
N GLN A 53 8.48 -21.73 6.50
CA GLN A 53 8.95 -23.02 7.00
C GLN A 53 8.70 -23.12 8.51
N ARG A 54 8.66 -24.36 9.00
CA ARG A 54 8.47 -24.65 10.43
C ARG A 54 9.64 -25.45 10.98
N ASP A 55 10.15 -24.98 12.11
CA ASP A 55 11.08 -25.70 12.97
C ASP A 55 10.42 -25.82 14.35
N GLY A 56 9.82 -27.00 14.61
CA GLY A 56 8.90 -27.21 15.71
C GLY A 56 7.72 -26.23 15.67
N SER A 57 7.58 -25.41 16.73
CA SER A 57 6.57 -24.35 16.81
C SER A 57 6.98 -23.03 16.18
N THR A 58 8.23 -22.92 15.73
CA THR A 58 8.81 -21.66 15.23
C THR A 58 8.55 -21.51 13.74
N ARG A 59 8.03 -20.35 13.34
CA ARG A 59 7.90 -19.95 11.93
C ARG A 59 9.17 -19.28 11.45
N LEU A 60 9.71 -19.77 10.35
CA LEU A 60 10.92 -19.31 9.71
C LEU A 60 10.58 -18.81 8.29
N TYR A 61 10.75 -17.52 8.06
CA TYR A 61 10.43 -16.85 6.81
C TYR A 61 11.66 -16.79 5.90
N THR A 62 11.52 -17.22 4.66
CA THR A 62 12.62 -17.22 3.67
C THR A 62 12.78 -15.85 3.00
N ARG A 63 13.76 -15.70 2.10
CA ARG A 63 13.87 -14.50 1.26
C ARG A 63 12.65 -14.31 0.37
N ARG A 64 12.07 -15.40 -0.13
CA ARG A 64 10.83 -15.38 -0.89
C ARG A 64 9.68 -14.80 -0.08
N ASP A 65 9.50 -15.24 1.17
CA ASP A 65 8.47 -14.68 2.06
C ASP A 65 8.69 -13.18 2.33
N LYS A 66 9.96 -12.78 2.53
CA LYS A 66 10.36 -11.38 2.72
C LYS A 66 9.99 -10.51 1.51
N ALA A 67 10.14 -11.03 0.30
CA ALA A 67 9.73 -10.36 -0.93
C ALA A 67 8.21 -10.32 -1.09
N ARG A 68 7.52 -11.44 -0.83
CA ARG A 68 6.06 -11.54 -0.86
C ARG A 68 5.41 -10.55 0.11
N LEU A 69 5.91 -10.45 1.34
CA LEU A 69 5.40 -9.49 2.33
C LEU A 69 5.54 -8.04 1.86
N LYS A 70 6.66 -7.66 1.22
CA LYS A 70 6.82 -6.31 0.65
C LYS A 70 5.75 -6.00 -0.40
N LEU A 71 5.47 -6.96 -1.28
CA LEU A 71 4.45 -6.79 -2.32
C LEU A 71 3.04 -6.69 -1.73
N ILE A 72 2.72 -7.50 -0.71
CA ILE A 72 1.45 -7.41 0.03
C ILE A 72 1.28 -6.04 0.65
N LEU A 73 2.31 -5.52 1.34
CA LEU A 73 2.25 -4.21 1.98
C LEU A 73 2.13 -3.08 0.95
N LEU A 74 2.88 -3.14 -0.14
CA LEU A 74 2.77 -2.17 -1.23
C LEU A 74 1.37 -2.17 -1.85
N GLY A 75 0.85 -3.35 -2.20
CA GLY A 75 -0.47 -3.50 -2.79
C GLY A 75 -1.57 -2.94 -1.88
N ARG A 76 -1.51 -3.26 -0.58
CA ARG A 76 -2.44 -2.71 0.41
C ARG A 76 -2.34 -1.19 0.54
N LYS A 77 -1.12 -0.64 0.51
CA LYS A 77 -0.90 0.82 0.61
C LYS A 77 -1.53 1.58 -0.54
N VAL A 78 -1.50 1.04 -1.75
CA VAL A 78 -2.12 1.67 -2.93
C VAL A 78 -3.59 1.27 -3.12
N GLY A 79 -4.18 0.57 -2.14
CA GLY A 79 -5.61 0.28 -2.10
C GLY A 79 -6.06 -0.96 -2.86
N PHE A 80 -5.16 -1.89 -3.17
CA PHE A 80 -5.56 -3.22 -3.64
C PHE A 80 -6.14 -4.06 -2.51
N SER A 81 -7.08 -4.95 -2.85
CA SER A 81 -7.52 -5.99 -1.93
C SER A 81 -6.46 -7.08 -1.78
N LEU A 82 -6.51 -7.86 -0.70
CA LEU A 82 -5.62 -9.03 -0.55
C LEU A 82 -5.88 -10.08 -1.63
N ARG A 83 -7.13 -10.17 -2.13
CA ARG A 83 -7.48 -11.06 -3.23
C ARG A 83 -6.77 -10.65 -4.52
N ASP A 84 -6.73 -9.35 -4.82
CA ASP A 84 -6.02 -8.85 -6.01
C ASP A 84 -4.54 -9.14 -5.92
N VAL A 85 -3.93 -8.85 -4.77
CA VAL A 85 -2.51 -9.12 -4.55
C VAL A 85 -2.21 -10.61 -4.67
N LYS A 86 -3.03 -11.47 -4.07
CA LYS A 86 -2.89 -12.93 -4.21
C LYS A 86 -2.96 -13.35 -5.67
N GLN A 87 -3.96 -12.88 -6.42
CA GLN A 87 -4.12 -13.23 -7.83
C GLN A 87 -2.91 -12.81 -8.69
N MET A 88 -2.36 -11.63 -8.45
CA MET A 88 -1.16 -11.16 -9.16
C MET A 88 0.10 -11.97 -8.79
N MET A 89 0.16 -12.53 -7.59
CA MET A 89 1.28 -13.34 -7.13
C MET A 89 1.17 -14.81 -7.52
N ASP A 90 -0.03 -15.36 -7.62
CA ASP A 90 -0.28 -16.78 -7.94
C ASP A 90 0.01 -17.10 -9.41
N LEU A 91 -0.01 -16.11 -10.30
CA LEU A 91 0.32 -16.29 -11.72
C LEU A 91 1.83 -16.30 -12.00
N TYR A 92 2.65 -16.07 -10.99
CA TYR A 92 4.10 -16.06 -11.14
C TYR A 92 4.64 -17.49 -11.21
N ASP A 93 5.41 -17.75 -12.25
CA ASP A 93 6.13 -18.98 -12.51
C ASP A 93 7.64 -18.65 -12.67
N PRO A 94 8.51 -19.10 -11.76
CA PRO A 94 9.96 -18.88 -11.86
C PRO A 94 10.59 -19.42 -13.16
N SER A 95 9.97 -20.41 -13.79
CA SER A 95 10.48 -21.06 -15.00
C SER A 95 9.82 -20.55 -16.28
N GLY A 96 8.82 -19.67 -16.17
CA GLY A 96 8.00 -19.18 -17.27
C GLY A 96 8.27 -17.73 -17.68
N SER A 97 7.68 -17.31 -18.80
CA SER A 97 7.81 -15.92 -19.29
C SER A 97 7.09 -14.88 -18.43
N ASN A 98 6.20 -15.30 -17.53
CA ASN A 98 5.39 -14.45 -16.66
C ASN A 98 4.54 -13.37 -17.39
N THR A 99 4.38 -13.45 -18.71
CA THR A 99 3.69 -12.41 -19.50
C THR A 99 2.24 -12.22 -19.05
N LYS A 100 1.53 -13.31 -18.73
CA LYS A 100 0.14 -13.24 -18.21
C LYS A 100 0.08 -12.52 -16.86
N GLN A 101 1.04 -12.80 -15.98
CA GLN A 101 1.16 -12.19 -14.67
C GLN A 101 1.43 -10.68 -14.79
N LEU A 102 2.37 -10.29 -15.65
CA LEU A 102 2.71 -8.88 -15.88
C LEU A 102 1.54 -8.10 -16.48
N ARG A 103 0.86 -8.67 -17.49
CA ARG A 103 -0.32 -8.05 -18.10
C ARG A 103 -1.44 -7.86 -17.09
N LEU A 104 -1.74 -8.85 -16.26
CA LEU A 104 -2.76 -8.72 -15.21
C LEU A 104 -2.37 -7.63 -14.19
N THR A 105 -1.10 -7.61 -13.78
CA THR A 105 -0.60 -6.63 -12.80
C THR A 105 -0.69 -5.21 -13.36
N LEU A 106 -0.36 -5.02 -14.63
CA LEU A 106 -0.46 -3.72 -15.31
C LEU A 106 -1.92 -3.26 -15.41
N ASP A 107 -2.82 -4.10 -15.94
CA ASP A 107 -4.25 -3.76 -16.09
C ASP A 107 -4.89 -3.35 -14.75
N LYS A 108 -4.62 -4.10 -13.68
CA LYS A 108 -5.11 -3.77 -12.35
C LYS A 108 -4.51 -2.47 -11.81
N SER A 109 -3.23 -2.22 -12.07
CA SER A 109 -2.54 -1.02 -11.63
C SER A 109 -3.04 0.23 -12.34
N GLU A 110 -3.29 0.16 -13.65
CA GLU A 110 -3.86 1.26 -14.42
C GLU A 110 -5.28 1.61 -13.94
N LYS A 111 -6.14 0.62 -13.73
CA LYS A 111 -7.48 0.82 -13.18
C LYS A 111 -7.45 1.45 -11.79
N GLN A 112 -6.54 0.98 -10.93
CA GLN A 112 -6.40 1.53 -9.58
C GLN A 112 -5.85 2.96 -9.60
N LEU A 113 -4.88 3.25 -10.47
CA LEU A 113 -4.33 4.59 -10.65
C LEU A 113 -5.42 5.56 -11.10
N ALA A 114 -6.21 5.18 -12.11
CA ALA A 114 -7.34 5.99 -12.59
C ALA A 114 -8.35 6.27 -11.46
N ARG A 115 -8.66 5.25 -10.63
CA ARG A 115 -9.53 5.41 -9.47
C ARG A 115 -8.96 6.41 -8.45
N LEU A 116 -7.67 6.31 -8.13
CA LEU A 116 -7.00 7.21 -7.19
C LEU A 116 -6.94 8.65 -7.74
N GLN A 117 -6.66 8.83 -9.02
CA GLN A 117 -6.66 10.14 -9.67
C GLN A 117 -8.05 10.79 -9.64
N LYS A 118 -9.11 10.02 -9.91
CA LYS A 118 -10.49 10.49 -9.78
C LYS A 118 -10.84 10.89 -8.35
N GLN A 119 -10.43 10.08 -7.37
CA GLN A 119 -10.64 10.41 -5.95
C GLN A 119 -9.89 11.68 -5.55
N ARG A 120 -8.65 11.87 -6.03
CA ARG A 120 -7.88 13.08 -5.78
C ARG A 120 -8.60 14.32 -6.32
N ALA A 121 -9.05 14.29 -7.57
CA ALA A 121 -9.77 15.43 -8.17
C ALA A 121 -11.02 15.82 -7.36
N LEU A 122 -11.82 14.84 -6.93
CA LEU A 122 -13.00 15.10 -6.10
C LEU A 122 -12.65 15.72 -4.73
N ILE A 123 -11.54 15.28 -4.13
CA ILE A 123 -11.07 15.84 -2.85
C ILE A 123 -10.57 17.27 -3.07
N ASP A 124 -9.83 17.53 -4.14
CA ASP A 124 -9.33 18.85 -4.47
C ASP A 124 -10.50 19.85 -4.69
N ASP A 125 -11.55 19.43 -5.40
CA ASP A 125 -12.78 20.22 -5.59
C ASP A 125 -13.47 20.53 -4.26
N ALA A 126 -13.64 19.52 -3.39
CA ALA A 126 -14.26 19.70 -2.08
C ALA A 126 -13.44 20.63 -1.17
N ILE A 127 -12.11 20.54 -1.22
CA ILE A 127 -11.21 21.45 -0.48
C ILE A 127 -11.40 22.90 -0.95
N ASN A 128 -11.52 23.11 -2.26
CA ASN A 128 -11.72 24.45 -2.82
C ASN A 128 -13.08 25.04 -2.40
N GLU A 129 -14.16 24.26 -2.49
CA GLU A 129 -15.50 24.70 -2.08
C GLU A 129 -15.55 25.08 -0.59
N LEU A 130 -14.97 24.24 0.26
CA LEU A 130 -14.92 24.51 1.71
C LEU A 130 -14.06 25.73 2.03
N SER A 131 -12.92 25.89 1.36
CA SER A 131 -12.03 27.04 1.54
C SER A 131 -12.72 28.36 1.17
N ASN A 132 -13.43 28.38 0.03
CA ASN A 132 -14.19 29.54 -0.42
C ASN A 132 -15.32 29.89 0.55
N SER A 133 -16.06 28.88 1.02
CA SER A 133 -17.11 29.06 2.01
C SER A 133 -16.56 29.65 3.32
N MET A 134 -15.41 29.15 3.80
CA MET A 134 -14.75 29.69 4.97
C MET A 134 -14.28 31.14 4.78
N ALA A 135 -13.77 31.50 3.59
CA ALA A 135 -13.35 32.86 3.28
C ALA A 135 -14.55 33.83 3.34
N ALA A 136 -15.68 33.44 2.74
CA ALA A 136 -16.91 34.23 2.77
C ALA A 136 -17.41 34.46 4.21
N VAL A 137 -17.43 33.40 5.04
CA VAL A 137 -17.84 33.50 6.44
C VAL A 137 -16.90 34.41 7.23
N ARG A 138 -15.58 34.31 7.02
CA ARG A 138 -14.59 35.19 7.66
C ARG A 138 -14.81 36.66 7.27
N GLN A 139 -15.12 36.93 6.00
CA GLN A 139 -15.42 38.28 5.54
C GLN A 139 -16.67 38.83 6.24
N MET A 140 -17.77 38.08 6.25
CA MET A 140 -19.01 38.48 6.94
C MET A 140 -18.81 38.76 8.43
N LEU A 141 -17.97 37.97 9.10
CA LEU A 141 -17.61 38.21 10.50
C LEU A 141 -16.82 39.50 10.65
N SER A 142 -15.84 39.76 9.77
CA SER A 142 -15.04 41.00 9.84
C SER A 142 -15.89 42.26 9.65
N GLU A 143 -16.83 42.24 8.71
CA GLU A 143 -17.75 43.35 8.43
C GLU A 143 -18.69 43.65 9.60
N ARG A 144 -19.13 42.60 10.33
CA ARG A 144 -19.99 42.75 11.53
C ARG A 144 -19.22 43.10 12.80
N SER A 145 -17.92 42.80 12.83
CA SER A 145 -17.03 43.08 13.96
C SER A 145 -16.41 44.48 13.89
N ALA A 146 -16.44 45.12 12.72
CA ALA A 146 -16.05 46.52 12.58
C ALA A 146 -17.02 47.36 13.41
N PRO A 147 -16.54 48.20 14.36
CA PRO A 147 -17.41 49.06 15.14
C PRO A 147 -18.24 49.90 14.17
N GLN A 148 -19.56 49.99 14.41
CA GLN A 148 -20.34 51.12 13.93
C GLN A 148 -19.66 52.36 14.53
N ALA A 149 -18.74 52.97 13.76
CA ALA A 149 -18.17 54.25 14.09
C ALA A 149 -19.36 55.20 14.22
N SER A 150 -19.62 55.54 15.47
CA SER A 150 -20.70 56.38 15.96
C SER A 150 -20.93 57.56 15.03
N VAL A 151 -22.01 57.49 14.27
CA VAL A 151 -22.72 58.65 13.76
C VAL A 151 -23.48 59.22 14.97
N ALA A 152 -22.77 60.01 15.78
CA ALA A 152 -23.29 60.88 16.82
C ALA A 152 -22.24 62.01 16.89
N GLY A 153 -22.51 63.23 16.49
CA GLY A 153 -23.72 64.02 16.75
C GLY A 153 -23.21 65.28 17.44
#